data_AF-A0A397V069-F1
#
_entry.id   AF-A0A397V069-F1
#
_cell.length_a   1.000
_cell.length_b   1.000
_cell.length_c   1.000
_cell.angle_alpha   90.00
_cell.angle_beta   90.00
_cell.angle_gamma   90.00
#
_symmetry.space_group_name_H-M   'P 1'
#
loop_
_entity.id
_entity.type
_entity.pdbx_description
1 polymer ?
#
loop_
_entity_poly.entity_id
_entity_poly.type
_entity_poly.pdbx_seq_one_letter_code
_entity_poly.pdbx_strand_id
1 'polypeptide(L)' 'MGWNSYNALHYNIDETLIKQHVDIIANQGYLAVGYRYINLDDGWQASTRTADNKLSLIH' A
#
# COMPACT_ATOMS: atom_id res chain seq x y z
N MET A 1 5.59 4.78 -13.94
CA MET A 1 4.26 5.18 -13.43
C MET A 1 3.85 4.23 -12.32
N GLY A 2 2.80 4.53 -11.56
CA GLY A 2 2.41 3.71 -10.43
C GLY A 2 1.02 4.00 -9.92
N TRP A 3 0.64 3.27 -8.88
CA TRP A 3 -0.60 3.43 -8.15
C TRP A 3 -0.30 3.89 -6.72
N ASN A 4 -1.18 4.70 -6.16
CA ASN A 4 -1.11 5.19 -4.78
C ASN A 4 -2.41 4.81 -4.05
N SER A 5 -2.29 4.32 -2.81
CA SER A 5 -3.43 3.80 -2.05
C SER A 5 -4.44 4.85 -1.59
N TYR A 6 -4.03 6.09 -1.38
CA TYR A 6 -4.84 7.11 -0.70
C TYR A 6 -6.16 7.39 -1.42
N ASN A 7 -6.13 7.52 -2.75
CA ASN A 7 -7.32 7.85 -3.54
C ASN A 7 -8.37 6.73 -3.57
N ALA A 8 -7.97 5.49 -3.25
CA ALA A 8 -8.87 4.34 -3.25
C ALA A 8 -9.28 3.92 -1.84
N LEU A 9 -8.35 4.00 -0.88
CA LEU A 9 -8.48 3.37 0.44
C LEU A 9 -8.55 4.39 1.58
N HIS A 10 -8.07 5.62 1.39
CA HIS A 10 -7.82 6.56 2.49
C HIS A 10 -7.04 5.87 3.62
N TYR A 11 -7.62 5.80 4.82
CA TYR A 11 -7.03 5.14 5.99
C TYR A 11 -7.43 3.66 6.15
N ASN A 12 -8.23 3.09 5.24
CA ASN A 12 -8.65 1.69 5.29
C ASN A 12 -7.60 0.77 4.65
N ILE A 13 -6.40 0.76 5.24
CA ILE A 13 -5.27 -0.04 4.78
C ILE A 13 -5.35 -1.45 5.39
N ASP A 14 -5.28 -2.46 4.53
CA ASP A 14 -5.23 -3.87 4.89
C ASP A 14 -4.28 -4.62 3.93
N GLU A 15 -3.49 -5.55 4.44
CA GLU A 15 -2.49 -6.28 3.64
C GLU A 15 -3.13 -7.07 2.49
N THR A 16 -4.30 -7.68 2.73
CA THR A 16 -5.02 -8.46 1.72
C THR A 16 -5.52 -7.55 0.61
N LEU A 17 -6.10 -6.40 0.96
CA LEU A 17 -6.55 -5.40 -0.02
C LEU A 17 -5.39 -4.88 -0.88
N ILE A 18 -4.23 -4.58 -0.27
CA ILE A 18 -3.06 -4.12 -1.01
C ILE A 18 -2.56 -5.22 -1.97
N LYS A 19 -2.46 -6.47 -1.50
CA LYS A 19 -2.07 -7.61 -2.36
C LYS A 19 -3.00 -7.81 -3.55
N GLN A 20 -4.31 -7.68 -3.35
CA GLN A 20 -5.27 -7.75 -4.46
C GLN A 20 -5.03 -6.66 -5.53
N HIS A 21 -4.71 -5.43 -5.12
CA HIS A 21 -4.37 -4.36 -6.07
C HIS A 21 -3.04 -4.64 -6.80
N VAL A 22 -2.05 -5.20 -6.11
CA VAL A 22 -0.79 -5.65 -6.71
C VAL A 22 -1.05 -6.73 -7.77
N ASP A 23 -1.91 -7.71 -7.47
CA ASP A 23 -2.26 -8.79 -8.41
C ASP A 23 -2.98 -8.25 -9.65
N ILE A 24 -3.85 -7.25 -9.51
CA ILE A 24 -4.49 -6.56 -10.64
C ILE A 24 -3.42 -5.90 -11.53
N ILE A 25 -2.49 -5.15 -10.93
CA ILE A 25 -1.44 -4.46 -11.68
C ILE A 25 -0.52 -5.45 -12.39
N ALA A 26 -0.19 -6.57 -11.74
CA ALA A 26 0.64 -7.62 -12.30
C ALA A 26 -0.03 -8.35 -13.47
N ASN A 27 -1.33 -8.66 -13.34
CA ASN A 27 -2.01 -9.59 -14.25
C ASN A 27 -2.85 -8.92 -15.34
N GLN A 28 -3.18 -7.62 -15.24
CA GLN A 28 -4.08 -6.94 -16.18
C GLN A 28 -3.37 -5.99 -17.16
N GLY A 29 -2.09 -6.24 -17.45
CA GLY A 29 -1.36 -5.51 -18.49
C GLY A 29 -0.84 -4.12 -18.08
N TYR A 30 -1.08 -3.67 -16.84
CA TYR A 30 -0.52 -2.41 -16.33
C TYR A 30 1.02 -2.42 -16.34
N LEU A 31 1.64 -3.59 -16.12
CA LEU A 31 3.07 -3.74 -16.28
C LEU A 31 3.53 -3.49 -17.74
N ALA A 32 2.76 -3.90 -18.74
CA ALA A 32 3.15 -3.69 -20.14
C ALA A 32 3.17 -2.20 -20.50
N VAL A 33 2.34 -1.38 -19.85
CA VAL A 33 2.24 0.06 -20.09
C VAL A 33 2.99 0.92 -19.05
N GLY A 34 3.91 0.32 -18.27
CA GLY A 34 4.89 1.05 -17.47
C GLY A 34 4.45 1.42 -16.04
N TYR A 35 3.39 0.81 -15.50
CA TYR A 35 3.14 0.80 -14.06
C TYR A 35 4.17 -0.13 -13.39
N ARG A 36 4.91 0.43 -12.45
CA ARG A 36 6.05 -0.22 -11.78
C ARG A 36 6.10 0.07 -10.28
N TYR A 37 5.40 1.10 -9.82
CA TYR A 37 5.41 1.53 -8.43
C TYR A 37 4.05 1.32 -7.78
N ILE A 38 4.09 0.84 -6.55
CA ILE A 38 2.97 0.73 -5.63
C ILE A 38 3.35 1.57 -4.43
N ASN A 39 2.68 2.71 -4.27
CA ASN A 39 2.96 3.65 -3.20
C ASN A 39 1.92 3.45 -2.10
N LEU A 40 2.37 2.94 -0.95
CA LEU A 40 1.57 2.90 0.26
C LEU A 40 1.57 4.29 0.89
N ASP A 41 0.40 4.90 0.94
CA ASP A 41 0.18 6.22 1.54
C ASP A 41 -0.16 6.11 3.04
N ASP A 42 -0.62 7.20 3.66
CA ASP A 42 -0.86 7.28 5.10
C ASP A 42 -1.86 6.23 5.62
N GLY A 43 -1.76 5.90 6.92
CA GLY A 43 -2.62 4.93 7.59
C GLY A 43 -2.08 3.51 7.71
N TRP A 44 -0.82 3.25 7.32
CA TRP A 44 -0.20 1.93 7.52
C TRP A 44 0.45 1.77 8.91
N GLN A 45 0.95 2.86 9.48
CA GLN A 45 1.69 2.86 10.74
C GLN A 45 0.81 3.09 11.97
N ALA A 46 1.13 2.44 13.08
CA ALA A 46 0.55 2.72 14.39
C ALA A 46 0.76 4.18 14.80
N SER A 47 -0.14 4.69 15.65
CA SER A 47 -0.07 6.06 16.18
C SER A 47 1.11 6.29 17.13
N THR A 48 1.72 5.21 17.64
CA THR A 48 2.86 5.25 18.55
C THR A 48 4.02 4.43 18.02
N ARG A 49 5.23 4.77 18.48
CA ARG A 49 6.43 4.00 18.22
C ARG A 49 6.56 2.85 19.20
N THR A 50 7.30 1.83 18.80
CA THR A 50 7.74 0.75 19.70
C THR A 50 8.68 1.28 20.79
N ALA A 51 8.91 0.50 21.84
CA ALA A 51 9.81 0.88 22.93
C ALA A 51 11.26 1.13 22.47
N ASP A 52 11.69 0.51 21.37
CA ASP A 52 12.99 0.73 20.71
C ASP A 52 12.93 1.83 19.63
N ASN A 53 11.90 2.68 19.65
CA ASN A 53 11.72 3.87 18.81
C ASN A 53 11.51 3.60 17.31
N LYS A 54 11.04 2.41 16.95
CA LYS A 54 10.69 2.03 15.56
C LYS A 54 9.22 2.30 15.25
N LEU A 55 8.90 2.40 13.96
CA LEU A 55 7.51 2.37 13.48
C LEU A 55 6.99 0.93 13.52
N SER A 56 5.72 0.76 13.85
CA SER A 56 5.00 -0.52 13.79
C SER A 56 3.76 -0.38 12.91
N LEU A 57 3.21 -1.52 12.46
CA LEU A 57 1.95 -1.55 11.71
C LEU A 57 0.77 -1.25 12.64
N ILE A 58 -0.34 -0.74 12.07
CA ILE A 58 -1.56 -0.49 12.85
C ILE A 58 -2.02 -1.78 13.52
N HIS A 59 -1.92 -2.96 12.88
CA HIS A 59 -2.16 -4.30 13.45
C HIS A 59 -1.16 -5.32 12.89
#